data_AF-A0A7Y3BCR1-F1
#
_entry.id   AF-A0A7Y3BCR1-F1
#
_cell.length_a   1.000
_cell.length_b   1.000
_cell.length_c   1.000
_cell.angle_alpha   90.00
_cell.angle_beta   90.00
_cell.angle_gamma   90.00
#
_symmetry.space_group_name_H-M   'P 1'
#
loop_
_entity.id
_entity.type
_entity.pdbx_description
1 polymer ?
#
loop_
_entity_poly.entity_id
_entity_poly.type
_entity_poly.pdbx_seq_one_letter_code
_entity_poly.pdbx_strand_id
1 'polypeptide(L)'
;MAKDAPSCEGGFDAALRDENMMALHAQNVPLLQDMNRTVRQRVLSQKATKELCMSHLGIRPEDHRAAVAGSVALSNASLQAIKIGYSNPGTIAAPSEEILWGLEAVNVLWQEIAPTFQAAADGGAVSLDELSMIASRIDALLSEANLVVQMYEGV
;
A
#
# COMPACT_ATOMS: atom_id res chain seq x y z
N MET A 1 8.52 58.91 1.45
CA MET A 1 9.29 58.09 0.50
C MET A 1 9.53 56.77 1.19
N ALA A 2 8.88 55.71 0.71
CA ALA A 2 8.90 54.38 1.32
C ALA A 2 10.28 53.73 1.14
N LYS A 3 10.76 53.07 2.20
CA LYS A 3 11.96 52.22 2.17
C LYS A 3 11.61 50.90 1.50
N ASP A 4 12.46 50.50 0.55
CA ASP A 4 12.38 49.23 -0.18
C ASP A 4 12.38 48.02 0.75
N ALA A 5 11.39 47.14 0.56
CA ALA A 5 11.40 45.79 1.11
C ALA A 5 12.17 44.87 0.14
N PRO A 6 13.04 43.97 0.61
CA PRO A 6 13.68 42.99 -0.26
C PRO A 6 12.63 41.97 -0.73
N SER A 7 12.53 41.80 -2.05
CA SER A 7 11.68 40.81 -2.71
C SER A 7 12.10 39.39 -2.31
N CYS A 8 11.17 38.63 -1.75
CA CYS A 8 11.30 37.19 -1.47
C CYS A 8 10.88 36.35 -2.69
N GLU A 9 11.34 36.68 -3.89
CA GLU A 9 11.09 35.88 -5.10
C GLU A 9 12.42 35.49 -5.73
N GLY A 10 12.85 34.23 -5.52
CA GLY A 10 14.03 33.71 -6.22
C GLY A 10 14.68 32.45 -5.65
N GLY A 11 14.25 31.95 -4.48
CA GLY A 11 14.90 30.78 -3.86
C GLY A 11 14.40 29.43 -4.36
N PHE A 12 13.11 29.31 -4.67
CA PHE A 12 12.49 28.01 -4.98
C PHE A 12 12.49 27.68 -6.49
N ASP A 13 12.47 28.71 -7.34
CA ASP A 13 12.30 28.55 -8.79
C ASP A 13 13.62 28.30 -9.54
N ALA A 14 14.77 28.54 -8.90
CA ALA A 14 16.10 28.28 -9.47
C ALA A 14 16.54 26.82 -9.31
N ALA A 15 16.11 26.13 -8.25
CA ALA A 15 16.45 24.73 -7.99
C ALA A 15 15.74 23.74 -8.92
N LEU A 16 14.65 24.17 -9.59
CA LEU A 16 13.85 23.34 -10.51
C LEU A 16 14.30 23.45 -11.98
N ARG A 17 15.36 24.22 -12.29
CA ARG A 17 15.85 24.44 -13.66
C ARG A 17 17.13 23.67 -14.00
N ASP A 18 17.66 22.87 -13.08
CA ASP A 18 18.79 21.99 -13.37
C ASP A 18 18.29 20.74 -14.11
N GLU A 19 18.60 20.63 -15.39
CA GLU A 19 18.20 19.50 -16.26
C GLU A 19 18.65 18.16 -15.65
N ASN A 20 19.76 18.13 -14.90
CA ASN A 20 20.22 16.92 -14.20
C ASN A 20 19.32 16.57 -12.99
N MET A 21 18.80 17.56 -12.27
CA MET A 21 17.88 17.32 -11.14
C MET A 21 16.50 16.89 -11.63
N MET A 22 16.02 17.42 -12.76
CA MET A 22 14.77 16.94 -13.37
C MET A 22 14.91 15.51 -13.91
N ALA A 23 16.05 15.15 -14.50
CA ALA A 23 16.32 13.79 -14.95
C ALA A 23 16.42 12.79 -13.78
N LEU A 24 17.08 13.17 -12.68
CA LEU A 24 17.17 12.36 -11.46
C LEU A 24 15.81 12.18 -10.79
N HIS A 25 15.01 13.25 -10.67
CA HIS A 25 13.64 13.16 -10.15
C HIS A 25 12.75 12.30 -11.05
N ALA A 26 12.81 12.47 -12.37
CA ALA A 26 12.02 11.67 -13.31
C ALA A 26 12.34 10.17 -13.25
N GLN A 27 13.58 9.79 -12.95
CA GLN A 27 14.00 8.40 -12.77
C GLN A 27 13.54 7.80 -11.42
N ASN A 28 13.47 8.60 -10.35
CA ASN A 28 13.12 8.11 -9.01
C ASN A 28 11.61 8.11 -8.70
N VAL A 29 10.80 8.87 -9.47
CA VAL A 29 9.34 8.94 -9.28
C VAL A 29 8.67 7.57 -9.32
N PRO A 30 8.97 6.67 -10.28
CA PRO A 30 8.34 5.35 -10.30
C PRO A 30 8.70 4.46 -9.11
N LEU A 31 9.97 4.47 -8.68
CA LEU A 31 10.43 3.73 -7.50
C LEU A 31 9.67 4.17 -6.24
N LEU A 32 9.52 5.49 -6.04
CA LEU A 32 8.76 6.06 -4.93
C LEU A 32 7.27 5.70 -5.01
N GLN A 33 6.70 5.63 -6.20
CA GLN A 33 5.30 5.23 -6.36
C GLN A 33 5.08 3.78 -5.95
N ASP A 34 5.95 2.87 -6.35
CA ASP A 34 5.81 1.45 -6.02
C ASP A 34 6.09 1.17 -4.55
N MET A 35 7.10 1.83 -3.97
CA MET A 35 7.31 1.83 -2.52
C MET A 35 6.04 2.30 -1.77
N ASN A 36 5.43 3.40 -2.20
CA ASN A 36 4.18 3.91 -1.59
C ASN A 36 3.02 2.91 -1.69
N ARG A 37 2.93 2.13 -2.77
CA ARG A 37 1.91 1.07 -2.90
C ARG A 37 2.19 -0.08 -1.92
N THR A 38 3.45 -0.48 -1.74
CA THR A 38 3.85 -1.48 -0.73
C THR A 38 3.56 -0.97 0.68
N VAL A 39 3.87 0.30 0.98
CA VAL A 39 3.53 0.94 2.26
C VAL A 39 2.04 0.87 2.54
N ARG A 40 1.20 1.16 1.53
CA ARG A 40 -0.26 1.08 1.65
C ARG A 40 -0.75 -0.32 1.96
N GLN A 41 -0.06 -1.38 1.52
CA GLN A 41 -0.51 -2.74 1.79
C GLN A 41 -0.53 -3.09 3.28
N ARG A 42 0.45 -2.59 4.03
CA ARG A 42 0.50 -2.72 5.50
C ARG A 42 -0.73 -2.12 6.15
N VAL A 43 -1.09 -0.91 5.71
CA VAL A 43 -2.23 -0.18 6.26
C VAL A 43 -3.54 -0.85 5.88
N LEU A 44 -3.69 -1.27 4.62
CA LEU A 44 -4.93 -1.85 4.11
C LEU A 44 -5.23 -3.22 4.72
N SER A 45 -4.24 -4.10 4.85
CA SER A 45 -4.40 -5.41 5.50
C SER A 45 -4.84 -5.27 6.97
N GLN A 46 -4.15 -4.42 7.74
CA GLN A 46 -4.50 -4.15 9.14
C GLN A 46 -5.86 -3.47 9.29
N LYS A 47 -6.19 -2.56 8.37
CA LYS A 47 -7.50 -1.89 8.33
C LYS A 47 -8.62 -2.89 8.05
N ALA A 48 -8.46 -3.78 7.07
CA ALA A 48 -9.43 -4.84 6.76
C ALA A 48 -9.67 -5.75 7.98
N THR A 49 -8.61 -6.15 8.68
CA THR A 49 -8.71 -6.94 9.92
C THR A 49 -9.51 -6.22 10.99
N LYS A 50 -9.21 -4.93 11.23
CA LYS A 50 -9.98 -4.13 12.20
C LYS A 50 -11.46 -4.05 11.82
N GLU A 51 -11.76 -3.76 10.57
CA GLU A 51 -13.14 -3.60 10.08
C GLU A 51 -13.92 -4.91 10.17
N LEU A 52 -13.27 -6.03 9.86
CA LEU A 52 -13.84 -7.35 10.04
C LEU A 52 -14.20 -7.62 11.51
N CYS A 53 -13.27 -7.34 12.44
CA CYS A 53 -13.53 -7.52 13.87
C CYS A 53 -14.70 -6.64 14.36
N MET A 54 -14.77 -5.38 13.92
CA MET A 54 -15.86 -4.47 14.30
C MET A 54 -17.23 -4.99 13.79
N SER A 55 -17.26 -5.52 12.55
CA SER A 55 -18.44 -6.15 11.99
C SER A 55 -18.88 -7.39 12.78
N HIS A 56 -17.92 -8.28 13.11
CA HIS A 56 -18.20 -9.47 13.91
C HIS A 56 -18.73 -9.14 15.32
N LEU A 57 -18.25 -8.05 15.92
CA LEU A 57 -18.72 -7.57 17.23
C LEU A 57 -20.10 -6.87 17.17
N GLY A 58 -20.72 -6.76 15.98
CA GLY A 58 -22.01 -6.09 15.80
C GLY A 58 -21.93 -4.56 15.91
N ILE A 59 -20.73 -3.99 15.86
CA ILE A 59 -20.53 -2.54 15.88
C ILE A 59 -20.70 -2.05 14.44
N ARG A 60 -21.84 -1.42 14.12
CA ARG A 60 -22.18 -0.92 12.78
C ARG A 60 -21.79 -1.91 11.65
N PRO A 61 -22.33 -3.14 11.68
CA PRO A 61 -21.84 -4.24 10.85
C PRO A 61 -21.90 -3.91 9.36
N GLU A 62 -22.96 -3.26 8.88
CA GLU A 62 -23.08 -2.91 7.46
C GLU A 62 -22.03 -1.89 7.00
N ASP A 63 -21.77 -0.85 7.81
CA ASP A 63 -20.73 0.14 7.51
C ASP A 63 -19.35 -0.52 7.43
N HIS A 64 -19.07 -1.42 8.38
CA HIS A 64 -17.79 -2.10 8.44
C HIS A 64 -17.65 -3.18 7.37
N ARG A 65 -18.71 -3.86 6.94
CA ARG A 65 -18.68 -4.76 5.77
C ARG A 65 -18.37 -4.01 4.48
N ALA A 66 -19.03 -2.86 4.26
CA ALA A 66 -18.74 -2.01 3.11
C ALA A 66 -17.28 -1.51 3.14
N ALA A 67 -16.77 -1.19 4.33
CA ALA A 67 -15.38 -0.80 4.51
C ALA A 67 -14.38 -1.94 4.23
N VAL A 68 -14.66 -3.17 4.69
CA VAL A 68 -13.88 -4.38 4.35
C VAL A 68 -13.83 -4.57 2.84
N ALA A 69 -14.97 -4.46 2.14
CA ALA A 69 -15.03 -4.58 0.68
C ALA A 69 -14.08 -3.58 -0.02
N GLY A 70 -14.09 -2.33 0.43
CA GLY A 70 -13.19 -1.29 -0.08
C GLY A 70 -11.72 -1.59 0.21
N SER A 71 -11.40 -2.05 1.42
CA SER A 71 -10.04 -2.42 1.81
C SER A 71 -9.51 -3.60 0.99
N VAL A 72 -10.32 -4.64 0.78
CA VAL A 72 -9.97 -5.81 -0.08
C VAL A 72 -9.74 -5.38 -1.52
N ALA A 73 -10.64 -4.59 -2.10
CA ALA A 73 -10.53 -4.13 -3.48
C ALA A 73 -9.24 -3.30 -3.71
N LEU A 74 -8.94 -2.37 -2.81
CA LEU A 74 -7.72 -1.55 -2.86
C LEU A 74 -6.46 -2.40 -2.66
N SER A 75 -6.50 -3.39 -1.76
CA SER A 75 -5.40 -4.33 -1.56
C SER A 75 -5.10 -5.12 -2.84
N ASN A 76 -6.13 -5.74 -3.43
CA ASN A 76 -6.01 -6.51 -4.66
C ASN A 76 -5.47 -5.66 -5.80
N ALA A 77 -6.03 -4.46 -6.01
CA ALA A 77 -5.58 -3.53 -7.03
C ALA A 77 -4.13 -3.09 -6.83
N SER A 78 -3.71 -2.86 -5.57
CA SER A 78 -2.34 -2.46 -5.25
C SER A 78 -1.34 -3.59 -5.51
N LEU A 79 -1.63 -4.82 -5.06
CA LEU A 79 -0.75 -5.98 -5.32
C LEU A 79 -0.64 -6.29 -6.81
N GLN A 80 -1.75 -6.28 -7.54
CA GLN A 80 -1.74 -6.50 -8.98
C GLN A 80 -0.92 -5.43 -9.71
N ALA A 81 -1.06 -4.17 -9.32
CA ALA A 81 -0.29 -3.08 -9.92
C ALA A 81 1.22 -3.27 -9.73
N ILE A 82 1.67 -3.56 -8.51
CA ILE A 82 3.11 -3.73 -8.21
C ILE A 82 3.66 -5.00 -8.88
N LYS A 83 2.87 -6.09 -8.94
CA LYS A 83 3.31 -7.36 -9.56
C LYS A 83 3.43 -7.29 -11.08
N ILE A 84 2.43 -6.72 -11.76
CA ILE A 84 2.38 -6.75 -13.23
C ILE A 84 3.32 -5.70 -13.83
N GLY A 85 3.62 -4.62 -13.11
CA GLY A 85 4.64 -3.64 -13.50
C GLY A 85 4.30 -2.78 -14.74
N TYR A 86 3.39 -3.23 -15.61
CA TYR A 86 3.43 -2.84 -17.03
C TYR A 86 2.20 -2.13 -17.61
N SER A 87 1.11 -1.95 -16.86
CA SER A 87 -0.12 -1.31 -17.39
C SER A 87 -0.48 0.00 -16.71
N ASN A 88 0.23 0.41 -15.66
CA ASN A 88 -0.05 1.65 -14.94
C ASN A 88 1.06 2.67 -15.19
N PRO A 89 0.77 3.85 -15.78
CA PRO A 89 1.74 4.91 -15.94
C PRO A 89 2.41 5.24 -14.59
N GLY A 90 3.75 5.13 -14.52
CA GLY A 90 4.53 5.43 -13.31
C GLY A 90 4.83 4.24 -12.40
N THR A 91 4.44 3.02 -12.77
CA THR A 91 4.92 1.80 -12.10
C THR A 91 6.07 1.20 -12.92
N ILE A 92 7.11 0.73 -12.22
CA ILE A 92 8.20 -0.05 -12.81
C ILE A 92 8.05 -1.52 -12.40
N ALA A 93 8.70 -2.42 -13.14
CA ALA A 93 8.91 -3.76 -12.64
C ALA A 93 9.71 -3.71 -11.33
N ALA A 94 9.57 -4.74 -10.48
CA ALA A 94 10.40 -4.89 -9.30
C ALA A 94 11.89 -4.70 -9.68
N PRO A 95 12.63 -3.79 -9.01
CA PRO A 95 13.97 -3.41 -9.45
C PRO A 95 15.04 -4.46 -9.14
N SER A 96 14.69 -5.50 -8.35
CA SER A 96 15.54 -6.67 -8.10
C SER A 96 14.69 -7.95 -7.95
N GLU A 97 15.36 -9.10 -8.05
CA GLU A 97 14.74 -10.41 -7.85
C GLU A 97 14.30 -10.60 -6.38
N GLU A 98 15.05 -10.06 -5.41
CA GLU A 98 14.68 -10.11 -4.00
C GLU A 98 13.38 -9.35 -3.72
N ILE A 99 13.20 -8.17 -4.30
CA ILE A 99 11.96 -7.38 -4.16
C ILE A 99 10.79 -8.13 -4.80
N LEU A 100 11.00 -8.76 -5.96
CA LEU A 100 9.98 -9.57 -6.61
C LEU A 100 9.54 -10.75 -5.72
N TRP A 101 10.48 -11.47 -5.12
CA TRP A 101 10.17 -12.58 -4.21
C TRP A 101 9.47 -12.11 -2.94
N GLY A 102 9.88 -10.98 -2.36
CA GLY A 102 9.19 -10.41 -1.21
C GLY A 102 7.75 -10.00 -1.54
N LEU A 103 7.51 -9.41 -2.71
CA LEU A 103 6.15 -9.10 -3.19
C LEU A 103 5.31 -10.37 -3.41
N GLU A 104 5.91 -11.46 -3.89
CA GLU A 104 5.21 -12.74 -4.01
C GLU A 104 4.88 -13.34 -2.65
N ALA A 105 5.77 -13.26 -1.66
CA ALA A 105 5.51 -13.70 -0.30
C ALA A 105 4.32 -12.94 0.33
N VAL A 106 4.29 -11.61 0.18
CA VAL A 106 3.14 -10.78 0.60
C VAL A 106 1.87 -11.22 -0.11
N ASN A 107 1.93 -11.48 -1.42
CA ASN A 107 0.78 -11.93 -2.19
C ASN A 107 0.26 -13.29 -1.70
N VAL A 108 1.12 -14.27 -1.46
CA VAL A 108 0.74 -15.59 -0.94
C VAL A 108 0.01 -15.45 0.39
N LEU A 109 0.60 -14.72 1.34
CA LEU A 109 -0.03 -14.48 2.66
C LEU A 109 -1.37 -13.76 2.55
N TRP A 110 -1.49 -12.80 1.63
CA TRP A 110 -2.75 -12.11 1.37
C TRP A 110 -3.82 -13.06 0.81
N GLN A 111 -3.47 -13.91 -0.17
CA GLN A 111 -4.43 -14.85 -0.78
C GLN A 111 -4.95 -15.91 0.20
N GLU A 112 -4.22 -16.21 1.28
CA GLU A 112 -4.69 -17.12 2.33
C GLU A 112 -5.84 -16.52 3.16
N ILE A 113 -5.89 -15.20 3.32
CA ILE A 113 -6.84 -14.51 4.22
C ILE A 113 -7.90 -13.68 3.47
N ALA A 114 -7.61 -13.24 2.24
CA ALA A 114 -8.51 -12.44 1.41
C ALA A 114 -9.91 -13.06 1.20
N PRO A 115 -10.06 -14.39 1.01
CA PRO A 115 -11.38 -15.01 0.85
C PRO A 115 -12.29 -14.81 2.07
N THR A 116 -11.75 -14.86 3.28
CA THR A 116 -12.53 -14.63 4.51
C THR A 116 -13.00 -13.19 4.62
N PHE A 117 -12.16 -12.22 4.24
CA PHE A 117 -12.58 -10.81 4.15
C PHE A 117 -13.67 -10.61 3.11
N GLN A 118 -13.54 -11.25 1.94
CA GLN A 118 -14.54 -11.16 0.88
C GLN A 118 -15.88 -11.76 1.31
N ALA A 119 -15.87 -12.94 1.93
CA ALA A 119 -17.09 -13.57 2.47
C ALA A 119 -17.79 -12.65 3.48
N ALA A 120 -17.04 -11.98 4.35
CA ALA A 120 -17.60 -11.02 5.30
C ALA A 120 -18.20 -9.79 4.62
N ALA A 121 -17.51 -9.25 3.61
CA ALA A 121 -17.99 -8.13 2.79
C ALA A 121 -19.30 -8.46 2.08
N ASP A 122 -19.46 -9.72 1.64
CA ASP A 122 -20.67 -10.21 0.96
C ASP A 122 -21.82 -10.54 1.93
N GLY A 123 -21.67 -10.23 3.23
CA GLY A 123 -22.69 -10.45 4.25
C GLY A 123 -22.60 -11.79 4.98
N GLY A 124 -21.59 -12.61 4.66
CA GLY A 124 -21.31 -13.86 5.34
C GLY A 124 -20.98 -13.67 6.82
N ALA A 125 -21.38 -14.63 7.64
CA ALA A 125 -20.92 -14.72 9.02
C ALA A 125 -19.48 -15.22 9.03
N VAL A 126 -18.63 -14.61 9.87
CA VAL A 126 -17.26 -15.07 10.11
C VAL A 126 -17.19 -15.72 11.48
N SER A 127 -16.69 -16.94 11.54
CA SER A 127 -16.50 -17.73 12.75
C SER A 127 -15.28 -17.26 13.56
N LEU A 128 -15.21 -17.66 14.83
CA LEU A 128 -14.04 -17.39 15.67
C LEU A 128 -12.77 -18.11 15.17
N ASP A 129 -12.93 -19.26 14.52
CA ASP A 129 -11.80 -20.01 13.93
C ASP A 129 -11.21 -19.24 12.74
N GLU A 130 -12.06 -18.66 11.90
CA GLU A 130 -11.64 -17.81 10.78
C GLU A 130 -10.96 -16.53 11.26
N LEU A 131 -11.49 -15.88 12.32
CA LEU A 131 -10.83 -14.73 12.93
C LEU A 131 -9.47 -15.09 13.53
N SER A 132 -9.36 -16.24 14.18
CA SER A 132 -8.10 -16.73 14.76
C SER A 132 -7.08 -17.04 13.66
N MET A 133 -7.54 -17.63 12.55
CA MET A 133 -6.72 -17.86 11.36
C MET A 133 -6.17 -16.54 10.81
N ILE A 134 -7.01 -15.52 10.61
CA ILE A 134 -6.56 -14.19 10.17
C ILE A 134 -5.54 -13.61 11.16
N ALA A 135 -5.84 -13.62 12.46
CA ALA A 135 -4.97 -13.06 13.48
C ALA A 135 -3.57 -13.71 13.48
N SER A 136 -3.48 -15.02 13.25
CA SER A 136 -2.21 -15.74 13.15
C SER A 136 -1.38 -15.44 11.90
N ARG A 137 -1.99 -14.89 10.84
CA ARG A 137 -1.34 -14.64 9.54
C ARG A 137 -1.08 -13.17 9.26
N ILE A 138 -1.88 -12.28 9.85
CA ILE A 138 -1.83 -10.84 9.55
C ILE A 138 -0.49 -10.20 9.94
N ASP A 139 0.13 -10.67 11.03
CA ASP A 139 1.43 -10.18 11.49
C ASP A 139 2.56 -10.64 10.57
N ALA A 140 2.48 -11.87 10.03
CA ALA A 140 3.42 -12.34 9.02
C ALA A 140 3.32 -11.50 7.74
N LEU A 141 2.10 -11.21 7.27
CA LEU A 141 1.89 -10.35 6.11
C LEU A 141 2.48 -8.95 6.34
N LEU A 142 2.23 -8.36 7.51
CA LEU A 142 2.79 -7.07 7.89
C LEU A 142 4.32 -7.08 7.90
N SER A 143 4.92 -8.14 8.43
CA SER A 143 6.37 -8.33 8.48
C SER A 143 6.97 -8.41 7.08
N GLU A 144 6.42 -9.24 6.19
CA GLU A 144 6.89 -9.37 4.81
C GLU A 144 6.75 -8.05 4.04
N ALA A 145 5.62 -7.36 4.20
CA ALA A 145 5.43 -6.05 3.56
C ALA A 145 6.41 -4.99 4.11
N ASN A 146 6.80 -5.05 5.38
CA ASN A 146 7.85 -4.20 5.93
C ASN A 146 9.22 -4.50 5.31
N LEU A 147 9.57 -5.77 5.14
CA LEU A 147 10.84 -6.17 4.53
C LEU A 147 10.94 -5.65 3.10
N VAL A 148 9.87 -5.78 2.31
CA VAL A 148 9.85 -5.24 0.94
C VAL A 148 10.06 -3.72 0.92
N VAL A 149 9.44 -2.96 1.83
CA VAL A 149 9.68 -1.51 1.93
C VAL A 149 11.14 -1.21 2.24
N GLN A 150 11.77 -1.94 3.17
CA GLN A 150 13.19 -1.77 3.49
C GLN A 150 14.10 -2.09 2.30
N MET A 151 13.74 -3.08 1.48
CA MET A 151 14.47 -3.37 0.24
C MET A 151 14.38 -2.19 -0.74
N TYR A 152 13.20 -1.59 -0.92
CA TYR A 152 13.02 -0.39 -1.74
C TYR A 152 13.80 0.84 -1.21
N GLU A 153 13.96 0.97 0.11
CA GLU A 153 14.77 2.05 0.72
C GLU A 153 16.29 1.89 0.47
N GLY A 154 16.73 0.66 0.15
CA GLY A 154 18.13 0.35 -0.14
C GLY A 154 18.50 0.38 -1.63
N VAL A 155 17.54 0.61 -2.52
CA VAL A 155 17.72 0.79 -3.98
C VAL A 155 18.11 2.24 -4.27
#